data_AF-A0A0S3F530-F1
#
_entry.id   AF-A0A0S3F530-F1
#
_cell.length_a   1.000
_cell.length_b   1.000
_cell.length_c   1.000
_cell.angle_alpha   90.00
_cell.angle_beta   90.00
_cell.angle_gamma   90.00
#
_symmetry.space_group_name_H-M   'P 1'
#
loop_
_entity.id
_entity.type
_entity.pdbx_description
1 polymer ?
#
loop_
_entity_poly.entity_id
_entity_poly.type
_entity_poly.pdbx_seq_one_letter_code
_entity_poly.pdbx_strand_id
1 'polypeptide(L)'
;MPEYLQTSIEPYLDSFAESFAAENYTPATINAYRLILRKVGRVMDAEGISPSALTLDMAEQVGRQVPRKHAGTAWPYKLARRFAQHLLDIGVTQPVPLTEVQQARATLLADFETYLVKQRGLSPRSIPHTIGFARRFLDYRFGETIIDPGSLRPADVIGFMEHVLTSARRDKTVATHVRIFLQYLFGCGATATNLALSVPKTAKVWGARLPRHLSPEGVEAVLACVRDNPRHGARDYAMLLLMARLGLRAAEVIAIQLDDIDWRSGELTVRGKGQLHDRVPITVEVGDALSRYLREERGPAACRTMFVTHRAPHRPFKDGQIVNAILKDALKATGQKPATPYVGSHLLRHSLATQLVNTGASLDEVGDVLRHRSRSSTMIYARLDIDGLRSVALPWPVAGGAQ
;
A
#
# COMPACT_ATOMS: atom_id res chain seq x y z
N MET A 1 30.46 -19.71 -31.53
CA MET A 1 29.27 -18.92 -31.93
C MET A 1 28.06 -19.82 -31.73
N PRO A 2 27.37 -19.78 -30.58
CA PRO A 2 26.23 -20.65 -30.37
C PRO A 2 25.03 -20.08 -31.13
N GLU A 3 24.38 -20.92 -31.94
CA GLU A 3 23.11 -20.65 -32.61
C GLU A 3 22.09 -20.09 -31.60
N TYR A 4 21.89 -18.77 -31.64
CA TYR A 4 20.69 -18.18 -31.07
C TYR A 4 19.54 -18.61 -31.96
N LEU A 5 18.92 -19.76 -31.65
CA LEU A 5 17.62 -20.13 -32.19
C LEU A 5 16.69 -18.92 -32.03
N GLN A 6 16.39 -18.25 -33.15
CA GLN A 6 15.47 -17.13 -33.22
C GLN A 6 14.10 -17.62 -32.76
N THR A 7 13.62 -17.08 -31.65
CA THR A 7 12.25 -17.30 -31.19
C THR A 7 11.28 -16.39 -31.92
N SER A 8 9.99 -16.72 -31.98
CA SER A 8 8.97 -15.87 -32.64
C SER A 8 8.91 -14.43 -32.12
N ILE A 9 9.41 -14.18 -30.91
CA ILE A 9 9.41 -12.86 -30.26
C ILE A 9 10.63 -11.99 -30.62
N GLU A 10 11.66 -12.53 -31.28
CA GLU A 10 12.94 -11.83 -31.54
C GLU A 10 12.77 -10.48 -32.26
N PRO A 11 11.86 -10.33 -33.27
CA PRO A 11 11.62 -9.04 -33.93
C PRO A 11 11.17 -7.90 -33.01
N TYR A 12 10.62 -8.23 -31.84
CA TYR A 12 10.03 -7.26 -30.91
C TYR A 12 10.93 -6.99 -29.69
N LEU A 13 12.05 -7.69 -29.55
CA LEU A 13 12.91 -7.55 -28.37
C LEU A 13 13.67 -6.22 -28.34
N ASP A 14 14.02 -5.66 -29.50
CA ASP A 14 14.72 -4.37 -29.56
C ASP A 14 13.80 -3.21 -29.21
N SER A 15 12.60 -3.13 -29.80
CA SER A 15 11.60 -2.12 -29.41
C SER A 15 11.17 -2.27 -27.95
N PHE A 16 11.08 -3.51 -27.46
CA PHE A 16 10.85 -3.74 -26.04
C PHE A 16 12.02 -3.20 -25.20
N ALA A 17 13.27 -3.48 -25.56
CA ALA A 17 14.44 -2.99 -24.84
C ALA A 17 14.54 -1.45 -24.81
N GLU A 18 14.20 -0.78 -25.91
CA GLU A 18 14.12 0.68 -26.01
C GLU A 18 13.11 1.27 -25.02
N SER A 19 11.95 0.61 -24.83
CA SER A 19 10.97 1.05 -23.82
C SER A 19 11.56 1.10 -22.40
N PHE A 20 12.46 0.18 -22.03
CA PHE A 20 13.13 0.21 -20.72
C PHE A 20 14.26 1.24 -20.68
N ALA A 21 14.97 1.45 -21.79
CA ALA A 21 16.00 2.48 -21.87
C ALA A 21 15.39 3.87 -21.66
N ALA A 22 14.25 4.15 -22.29
CA ALA A 22 13.48 5.38 -22.08
C ALA A 22 13.05 5.57 -20.62
N GLU A 23 12.85 4.48 -19.88
CA GLU A 23 12.53 4.53 -18.46
C GLU A 23 13.77 4.48 -17.52
N ASN A 24 14.99 4.68 -18.03
CA ASN A 24 16.27 4.73 -17.31
C ASN A 24 16.67 3.41 -16.61
N TYR A 25 16.37 2.25 -17.21
CA TYR A 25 16.93 0.97 -16.76
C TYR A 25 18.41 0.83 -17.16
N THR A 26 19.21 0.15 -16.33
CA THR A 26 20.63 -0.09 -16.65
C THR A 26 20.79 -1.10 -17.81
N PRO A 27 21.81 -0.97 -18.67
CA PRO A 27 22.06 -1.91 -19.77
C PRO A 27 22.14 -3.38 -19.32
N ALA A 28 22.77 -3.64 -18.17
CA ALA A 28 22.85 -4.96 -17.58
C ALA A 28 21.46 -5.56 -17.23
N THR A 29 20.52 -4.72 -16.76
CA THR A 29 19.16 -5.14 -16.44
C THR A 29 18.37 -5.45 -17.71
N ILE A 30 18.49 -4.61 -18.74
CA ILE A 30 17.84 -4.79 -20.04
C ILE A 30 18.30 -6.12 -20.67
N ASN A 31 19.60 -6.39 -20.66
CA ASN A 31 20.17 -7.65 -21.16
C ASN A 31 19.64 -8.87 -20.38
N ALA A 32 19.54 -8.78 -19.05
CA ALA A 32 18.94 -9.85 -18.25
C ALA A 32 17.46 -10.09 -18.61
N TYR A 33 16.68 -9.03 -18.88
CA TYR A 33 15.28 -9.15 -19.28
C TYR A 33 15.14 -9.81 -20.66
N ARG A 34 15.98 -9.44 -21.64
CA ARG A 34 16.02 -10.09 -22.97
C ARG A 34 16.26 -11.60 -22.84
N LEU A 35 17.20 -12.01 -21.99
CA LEU A 35 17.50 -13.43 -21.78
C LEU A 35 16.33 -14.20 -21.14
N ILE A 36 15.56 -13.56 -20.26
CA ILE A 36 14.36 -14.18 -19.67
C ILE A 36 13.26 -14.28 -20.72
N LEU A 37 13.03 -13.23 -21.49
CA LEU A 37 12.00 -13.23 -22.53
C LEU A 37 12.29 -14.26 -23.61
N ARG A 38 13.55 -14.45 -24.05
CA ARG A 38 13.87 -15.54 -24.99
C ARG A 38 13.47 -16.92 -24.47
N LYS A 39 13.49 -17.15 -23.15
CA LYS A 39 12.96 -18.40 -22.57
C LYS A 39 11.44 -18.46 -22.62
N VAL A 40 10.76 -17.33 -22.38
CA VAL A 40 9.30 -17.21 -22.56
C VAL A 40 8.94 -17.47 -24.02
N GLY A 41 9.66 -16.89 -24.97
CA GLY A 41 9.50 -17.10 -26.40
C GLY A 41 9.61 -18.56 -26.81
N ARG A 42 10.57 -19.32 -26.24
CA ARG A 42 10.65 -20.77 -26.48
C ARG A 42 9.42 -21.54 -26.01
N VAL A 43 8.84 -21.15 -24.87
CA VAL A 43 7.59 -21.76 -24.38
C VAL A 43 6.43 -21.38 -25.32
N MET A 44 6.36 -20.12 -25.76
CA MET A 44 5.36 -19.68 -26.74
C MET A 44 5.48 -20.49 -28.05
N ASP A 45 6.68 -20.65 -28.58
CA ASP A 45 6.94 -21.38 -29.82
C ASP A 45 6.57 -22.87 -29.68
N ALA A 46 6.90 -23.48 -28.53
CA ALA A 46 6.53 -24.86 -28.23
C ALA A 46 5.02 -25.08 -28.09
N GLU A 47 4.29 -24.07 -27.60
CA GLU A 47 2.83 -24.09 -27.48
C GLU A 47 2.11 -23.56 -28.74
N GLY A 48 2.85 -23.17 -29.79
CA GLY A 48 2.30 -22.63 -31.02
C GLY A 48 1.63 -21.25 -30.86
N ILE A 49 2.00 -20.49 -29.82
CA ILE A 49 1.44 -19.17 -29.53
C ILE A 49 2.21 -18.12 -30.31
N SER A 50 1.58 -17.50 -31.31
CA SER A 50 2.18 -16.37 -32.02
C SER A 50 2.19 -15.10 -31.16
N PRO A 51 3.13 -14.16 -31.39
CA PRO A 51 3.12 -12.85 -30.71
C PRO A 51 1.82 -12.06 -30.90
N SER A 52 1.15 -12.21 -32.06
CA SER A 52 -0.13 -11.55 -32.34
C SER A 52 -1.32 -12.15 -31.60
N ALA A 53 -1.25 -13.42 -31.21
CA ALA A 53 -2.27 -14.11 -30.42
C ALA A 53 -2.02 -14.03 -28.90
N LEU A 54 -0.90 -13.41 -28.47
CA LEU A 54 -0.50 -13.38 -27.08
C LEU A 54 -1.37 -12.40 -26.27
N THR A 55 -2.35 -12.95 -25.54
CA THR A 55 -3.12 -12.18 -24.55
C THR A 55 -2.33 -11.97 -23.26
N LEU A 56 -2.73 -10.99 -22.43
CA LEU A 56 -2.09 -10.74 -21.13
C LEU A 56 -2.13 -11.96 -20.20
N ASP A 57 -3.22 -12.73 -20.23
CA ASP A 57 -3.39 -13.91 -19.37
C ASP A 57 -2.59 -15.10 -19.90
N MET A 58 -2.56 -15.33 -21.22
CA MET A 58 -1.69 -16.32 -21.83
C MET A 58 -0.22 -16.02 -21.52
N ALA A 59 0.19 -14.76 -21.62
CA ALA A 59 1.56 -14.35 -21.29
C ALA A 59 1.92 -14.65 -19.83
N GLU A 60 0.98 -14.43 -18.90
CA GLU A 60 1.19 -14.79 -17.50
C GLU A 60 1.30 -16.31 -17.30
N GLN A 61 0.48 -17.11 -17.97
CA GLN A 61 0.53 -18.58 -17.92
C GLN A 61 1.86 -19.11 -18.47
N VAL A 62 2.24 -18.73 -19.68
CA VAL A 62 3.52 -19.09 -20.33
C VAL A 62 4.69 -18.68 -19.43
N GLY A 63 4.67 -17.45 -18.93
CA GLY A 63 5.75 -16.97 -18.08
C GLY A 63 5.82 -17.64 -16.69
N ARG A 64 4.78 -18.32 -16.21
CA ARG A 64 4.85 -19.13 -14.98
C ARG A 64 5.60 -20.45 -15.19
N GLN A 65 5.69 -20.93 -16.42
CA GLN A 65 6.41 -22.15 -16.76
C GLN A 65 7.93 -21.95 -16.79
N VAL A 66 8.39 -20.71 -16.94
CA VAL A 66 9.82 -20.40 -16.98
C VAL A 66 10.40 -20.37 -15.55
N PRO A 67 11.41 -21.22 -15.25
CA PRO A 67 11.97 -21.30 -13.90
C PRO A 67 12.77 -20.04 -13.55
N ARG A 68 12.59 -19.59 -12.31
CA ARG A 68 13.30 -18.44 -11.76
C ARG A 68 14.69 -18.87 -11.25
N LYS A 69 15.76 -18.30 -11.81
CA LYS A 69 17.14 -18.66 -11.40
C LYS A 69 17.53 -18.15 -10.00
N HIS A 70 17.11 -16.94 -9.56
CA HIS A 70 17.47 -16.40 -8.23
C HIS A 70 16.41 -15.46 -7.62
N ALA A 71 16.48 -15.26 -6.30
CA ALA A 71 15.61 -14.37 -5.52
C ALA A 71 15.68 -12.87 -5.91
N GLY A 72 16.68 -12.45 -6.70
CA GLY A 72 16.85 -11.09 -7.21
C GLY A 72 16.44 -10.87 -8.68
N THR A 73 16.13 -11.93 -9.44
CA THR A 73 15.76 -11.82 -10.86
C THR A 73 14.28 -11.43 -11.02
N ALA A 74 13.95 -10.68 -12.07
CA ALA A 74 12.57 -10.38 -12.45
C ALA A 74 11.75 -11.67 -12.59
N TRP A 75 10.47 -11.59 -12.22
CA TRP A 75 9.55 -12.72 -12.32
C TRP A 75 9.19 -12.94 -13.78
N PRO A 76 9.47 -14.11 -14.38
CA PRO A 76 9.25 -14.33 -15.80
C PRO A 76 7.79 -14.07 -16.22
N TYR A 77 6.80 -14.47 -15.42
CA TYR A 77 5.39 -14.16 -15.67
C TYR A 77 5.04 -12.66 -15.68
N LYS A 78 5.66 -11.86 -14.81
CA LYS A 78 5.45 -10.41 -14.81
C LYS A 78 6.08 -9.76 -16.03
N LEU A 79 7.25 -10.27 -16.43
CA LEU A 79 7.95 -9.77 -17.60
C LEU A 79 7.23 -10.16 -18.89
N ALA A 80 6.72 -11.39 -18.98
CA ALA A 80 5.89 -11.86 -20.08
C ALA A 80 4.61 -11.02 -20.21
N ARG A 81 3.90 -10.78 -19.10
CA ARG A 81 2.72 -9.89 -19.10
C ARG A 81 3.05 -8.46 -19.56
N ARG A 82 4.20 -7.91 -19.15
CA ARG A 82 4.67 -6.59 -19.60
C ARG A 82 5.05 -6.59 -21.08
N PHE A 83 5.60 -7.69 -21.59
CA PHE A 83 5.89 -7.86 -23.00
C PHE A 83 4.60 -7.96 -23.84
N ALA A 84 3.59 -8.70 -23.39
CA ALA A 84 2.28 -8.71 -24.04
C ALA A 84 1.62 -7.32 -24.06
N GLN A 85 1.77 -6.53 -22.97
CA GLN A 85 1.33 -5.13 -22.98
C GLN A 85 2.07 -4.30 -24.03
N HIS A 86 3.40 -4.44 -24.14
CA HIS A 86 4.17 -3.76 -25.17
C HIS A 86 3.70 -4.14 -26.58
N LEU A 87 3.43 -5.42 -26.84
CA LEU A 87 2.89 -5.87 -28.13
C LEU A 87 1.51 -5.27 -28.43
N LEU A 88 0.66 -5.05 -27.42
CA LEU A 88 -0.59 -4.30 -27.59
C LEU A 88 -0.31 -2.84 -27.95
N ASP A 89 0.63 -2.20 -27.25
CA ASP A 89 0.96 -0.79 -27.41
C ASP A 89 1.54 -0.50 -28.81
N ILE A 90 2.29 -1.44 -29.41
CA ILE A 90 2.81 -1.35 -30.78
C ILE A 90 1.87 -1.95 -31.85
N GLY A 91 0.67 -2.40 -31.47
CA GLY A 91 -0.36 -2.88 -32.40
C GLY A 91 -0.14 -4.28 -32.98
N VAL A 92 0.72 -5.11 -32.39
CA VAL A 92 1.00 -6.49 -32.85
C VAL A 92 -0.09 -7.46 -32.43
N THR A 93 -0.64 -7.30 -31.23
CA THR A 93 -1.81 -8.04 -30.74
C THR A 93 -3.00 -7.09 -30.62
N GLN A 94 -4.21 -7.62 -30.78
CA GLN A 94 -5.44 -6.86 -30.60
C GLN A 94 -6.12 -7.24 -29.29
N PRO A 95 -6.77 -6.28 -28.60
CA PRO A 95 -7.55 -6.59 -27.42
C PRO A 95 -8.71 -7.53 -27.80
N VAL A 96 -8.90 -8.59 -27.01
CA VAL A 96 -10.03 -9.49 -27.18
C VAL A 96 -11.33 -8.69 -26.97
N PRO A 97 -12.28 -8.71 -27.93
CA PRO A 97 -13.54 -7.99 -27.77
C PRO A 97 -14.31 -8.55 -26.57
N LEU A 98 -14.82 -7.65 -25.73
CA LEU A 98 -15.61 -8.02 -24.56
C LEU A 98 -16.98 -8.54 -25.01
N THR A 99 -17.50 -9.55 -24.32
CA THR A 99 -18.90 -9.95 -24.48
C THR A 99 -19.84 -8.85 -23.99
N GLU A 100 -21.11 -8.87 -24.41
CA GLU A 100 -22.10 -7.87 -23.99
C GLU A 100 -22.20 -7.76 -22.45
N VAL A 101 -22.17 -8.89 -21.74
CA VAL A 101 -22.16 -8.94 -20.27
C VAL A 101 -20.91 -8.26 -19.70
N GLN A 102 -19.74 -8.56 -20.27
CA GLN A 102 -18.47 -7.98 -19.82
C GLN A 102 -18.44 -6.48 -20.08
N GLN A 103 -18.98 -6.02 -21.21
CA GLN A 103 -19.09 -4.61 -21.56
C GLN A 103 -19.99 -3.87 -20.57
N ALA A 104 -21.20 -4.38 -20.29
CA ALA A 104 -22.12 -3.79 -19.31
C ALA A 104 -21.49 -3.71 -17.91
N ARG A 105 -20.78 -4.76 -17.48
CA ARG A 105 -20.04 -4.78 -16.21
C ARG A 105 -18.91 -3.75 -16.18
N ALA A 106 -18.16 -3.62 -17.27
CA ALA A 106 -17.07 -2.66 -17.38
C ALA A 106 -17.60 -1.22 -17.28
N THR A 107 -18.68 -0.90 -17.98
CA THR A 107 -19.33 0.41 -17.91
C THR A 107 -19.79 0.75 -16.49
N LEU A 108 -20.52 -0.14 -15.82
CA LEU A 108 -20.98 0.08 -14.44
C LEU A 108 -19.82 0.37 -13.47
N LEU A 109 -18.72 -0.37 -13.61
CA LEU A 109 -17.55 -0.19 -12.75
C LEU A 109 -16.75 1.08 -13.08
N ALA A 110 -16.73 1.51 -14.34
CA ALA A 110 -16.11 2.77 -14.75
C ALA A 110 -16.90 3.99 -14.23
N ASP A 111 -18.24 3.92 -14.28
CA ASP A 111 -19.10 4.95 -13.69
C ASP A 111 -18.96 4.98 -12.16
N PHE A 112 -18.88 3.81 -11.53
CA PHE A 112 -18.60 3.71 -10.10
C PHE A 112 -17.22 4.28 -9.74
N GLU A 113 -16.18 4.00 -10.53
CA GLU A 113 -14.86 4.60 -10.37
C GLU A 113 -14.93 6.13 -10.45
N THR A 114 -15.66 6.66 -11.44
CA THR A 114 -15.90 8.09 -11.59
C THR A 114 -16.57 8.69 -10.34
N TYR A 115 -17.56 8.01 -9.77
CA TYR A 115 -18.18 8.39 -8.50
C TYR A 115 -17.17 8.38 -7.34
N LEU A 116 -16.34 7.34 -7.23
CA LEU A 116 -15.32 7.23 -6.17
C LEU A 116 -14.29 8.38 -6.24
N VAL A 117 -13.90 8.77 -7.45
CA VAL A 117 -12.98 9.89 -7.70
C VAL A 117 -13.67 11.23 -7.43
N LYS A 118 -14.73 11.53 -8.19
CA LYS A 118 -15.29 12.90 -8.26
C LYS A 118 -16.15 13.26 -7.07
N GLN A 119 -16.97 12.34 -6.58
CA GLN A 119 -17.94 12.64 -5.52
C GLN A 119 -17.43 12.23 -4.15
N ARG A 120 -16.76 11.07 -4.05
CA ARG A 120 -16.26 10.57 -2.76
C ARG A 120 -14.84 11.01 -2.43
N GLY A 121 -14.08 11.49 -3.40
CA GLY A 121 -12.71 11.95 -3.20
C GLY A 121 -11.78 10.88 -2.64
N LEU A 122 -11.99 9.60 -2.99
CA LEU A 122 -11.08 8.54 -2.56
C LEU A 122 -9.71 8.73 -3.20
N SER A 123 -8.66 8.36 -2.46
CA SER A 123 -7.32 8.37 -3.04
C SER A 123 -7.19 7.30 -4.13
N PRO A 124 -6.32 7.50 -5.13
CA PRO A 124 -6.02 6.51 -6.17
C PRO A 124 -5.64 5.12 -5.61
N ARG A 125 -5.14 5.07 -4.38
CA ARG A 125 -4.79 3.83 -3.70
C ARG A 125 -5.99 3.06 -3.16
N SER A 126 -7.04 3.75 -2.71
CA SER A 126 -8.22 3.13 -2.12
C SER A 126 -9.27 2.72 -3.16
N ILE A 127 -9.22 3.33 -4.34
CA ILE A 127 -10.15 3.06 -5.44
C ILE A 127 -10.09 1.59 -5.91
N PRO A 128 -8.91 1.01 -6.28
CA PRO A 128 -8.84 -0.38 -6.74
C PRO A 128 -9.35 -1.38 -5.72
N HIS A 129 -9.12 -1.13 -4.42
CA HIS A 129 -9.60 -2.02 -3.36
C HIS A 129 -11.12 -1.97 -3.24
N THR A 130 -11.71 -0.77 -3.39
CA THR A 130 -13.17 -0.59 -3.38
C THR A 130 -13.83 -1.22 -4.61
N ILE A 131 -13.28 -0.98 -5.80
CA ILE A 131 -13.73 -1.60 -7.06
C ILE A 131 -13.61 -3.12 -6.98
N GLY A 132 -12.51 -3.65 -6.42
CA GLY A 132 -12.31 -5.09 -6.25
C GLY A 132 -13.41 -5.74 -5.40
N PHE A 133 -13.91 -5.06 -4.37
CA PHE A 133 -15.04 -5.56 -3.60
C PHE A 133 -16.38 -5.45 -4.33
N ALA A 134 -16.59 -4.40 -5.12
CA ALA A 134 -17.76 -4.30 -5.99
C ALA A 134 -17.77 -5.44 -7.02
N ARG A 135 -16.64 -5.73 -7.68
CA ARG A 135 -16.48 -6.87 -8.58
C ARG A 135 -16.85 -8.18 -7.90
N ARG A 136 -16.25 -8.47 -6.75
CA ARG A 136 -16.55 -9.70 -5.98
C ARG A 136 -18.02 -9.83 -5.62
N PHE A 137 -18.69 -8.73 -5.27
CA PHE A 137 -20.13 -8.74 -4.99
C PHE A 137 -20.94 -9.04 -6.24
N LEU A 138 -20.61 -8.41 -7.37
CA LEU A 138 -21.26 -8.67 -8.66
C LEU A 138 -21.03 -10.12 -9.12
N ASP A 139 -19.81 -10.64 -8.96
CA ASP A 139 -19.46 -12.02 -9.31
C ASP A 139 -20.25 -13.02 -8.44
N TYR A 140 -20.35 -12.76 -7.13
CA TYR A 140 -21.15 -13.58 -6.21
C TYR A 140 -22.63 -13.62 -6.59
N ARG A 141 -23.22 -12.47 -6.97
CA ARG A 141 -24.66 -12.38 -7.23
C ARG A 141 -25.07 -12.73 -8.66
N PHE A 142 -24.26 -12.37 -9.65
CA PHE A 142 -24.63 -12.47 -11.06
C PHE A 142 -23.71 -13.42 -11.84
N GLY A 143 -22.54 -13.82 -11.33
CA GLY A 143 -21.62 -14.68 -12.07
C GLY A 143 -21.25 -14.09 -13.43
N GLU A 144 -21.61 -14.79 -14.52
CA GLU A 144 -21.43 -14.34 -15.91
C GLU A 144 -22.74 -13.90 -16.59
N THR A 145 -23.79 -13.64 -15.82
CA THR A 145 -25.09 -13.17 -16.33
C THR A 145 -25.15 -11.65 -16.42
N ILE A 146 -26.10 -11.13 -17.21
CA ILE A 146 -26.39 -9.69 -17.34
C ILE A 146 -26.72 -9.13 -15.94
N ILE A 147 -26.09 -8.01 -15.59
CA ILE A 147 -26.30 -7.37 -14.30
C ILE A 147 -27.63 -6.63 -14.32
N ASP A 148 -28.54 -7.02 -13.43
CA ASP A 148 -29.74 -6.26 -13.11
C ASP A 148 -29.66 -5.77 -11.65
N PRO A 149 -29.21 -4.53 -11.40
CA PRO A 149 -29.17 -3.97 -10.05
C PRO A 149 -30.55 -3.87 -9.40
N GLY A 150 -31.64 -3.71 -10.17
CA GLY A 150 -33.01 -3.63 -9.66
C GLY A 150 -33.50 -4.95 -9.04
N SER A 151 -32.89 -6.06 -9.45
CA SER A 151 -33.15 -7.39 -8.88
C SER A 151 -32.52 -7.61 -7.49
N LEU A 152 -31.61 -6.73 -7.04
CA LEU A 152 -30.91 -6.90 -5.76
C LEU A 152 -31.88 -6.81 -4.57
N ARG A 153 -31.65 -7.67 -3.57
CA ARG A 153 -32.42 -7.74 -2.33
C ARG A 153 -31.50 -7.70 -1.11
N PRO A 154 -31.99 -7.32 0.09
CA PRO A 154 -31.22 -7.37 1.32
C PRO A 154 -30.55 -8.72 1.60
N ALA A 155 -31.20 -9.82 1.22
CA ALA A 155 -30.66 -11.17 1.37
C ALA A 155 -29.36 -11.39 0.58
N ASP A 156 -29.21 -10.79 -0.61
CA ASP A 156 -28.00 -10.89 -1.43
C ASP A 156 -26.80 -10.23 -0.72
N VAL A 157 -27.05 -9.10 -0.06
CA VAL A 157 -26.04 -8.36 0.71
C VAL A 157 -25.59 -9.16 1.92
N ILE A 158 -26.54 -9.71 2.68
CA ILE A 158 -26.25 -10.51 3.87
C ILE A 158 -25.50 -11.79 3.47
N GLY A 159 -26.00 -12.52 2.47
CA GLY A 159 -25.37 -13.75 1.96
C GLY A 159 -23.94 -13.52 1.46
N PHE A 160 -23.70 -12.41 0.74
CA PHE A 160 -22.33 -12.05 0.34
C PHE A 160 -21.43 -11.77 1.55
N MET A 161 -21.93 -11.03 2.53
CA MET A 161 -21.15 -10.72 3.74
C MET A 161 -20.80 -11.99 4.52
N GLU A 162 -21.71 -12.96 4.62
CA GLU A 162 -21.44 -14.28 5.21
C GLU A 162 -20.40 -15.06 4.39
N HIS A 163 -20.57 -15.13 3.07
CA HIS A 163 -19.62 -15.79 2.17
C HIS A 163 -18.19 -15.24 2.29
N VAL A 164 -18.04 -13.92 2.40
CA VAL A 164 -16.71 -13.30 2.55
C VAL A 164 -16.15 -13.47 3.96
N LEU A 165 -16.99 -13.50 5.01
CA LEU A 165 -16.55 -13.63 6.40
C LEU A 165 -16.15 -15.06 6.80
N THR A 166 -16.70 -16.08 6.12
CA THR A 166 -16.32 -17.49 6.30
C THR A 166 -14.98 -17.84 5.64
N SER A 167 -14.49 -16.99 4.73
CA SER A 167 -13.19 -17.16 4.07
C SER A 167 -12.01 -17.07 5.08
N ALA A 168 -10.99 -17.91 4.92
CA ALA A 168 -9.83 -18.00 5.82
C ALA A 168 -9.05 -16.69 6.06
N ARG A 169 -9.19 -15.70 5.15
CA ARG A 169 -8.64 -14.35 5.31
C ARG A 169 -9.76 -13.34 5.53
N ARG A 170 -9.98 -12.95 6.79
CA ARG A 170 -10.95 -11.90 7.15
C ARG A 170 -10.38 -10.51 6.83
N ASP A 171 -10.84 -9.92 5.74
CA ASP A 171 -10.64 -8.48 5.49
C ASP A 171 -11.68 -7.69 6.31
N LYS A 172 -11.21 -6.78 7.16
CA LYS A 172 -12.07 -5.97 8.04
C LYS A 172 -12.77 -4.82 7.31
N THR A 173 -12.41 -4.56 6.06
CA THR A 173 -12.87 -3.39 5.28
C THR A 173 -14.03 -3.70 4.35
N VAL A 174 -14.39 -4.98 4.17
CA VAL A 174 -15.44 -5.47 3.25
C VAL A 174 -16.73 -4.67 3.41
N ALA A 175 -17.25 -4.60 4.65
CA ALA A 175 -18.49 -3.87 4.96
C ALA A 175 -18.43 -2.40 4.56
N THR A 176 -17.25 -1.77 4.60
CA THR A 176 -17.09 -0.36 4.18
C THR A 176 -17.19 -0.25 2.67
N HIS A 177 -16.46 -1.08 1.92
CA HIS A 177 -16.42 -1.00 0.47
C HIS A 177 -17.75 -1.42 -0.18
N VAL A 178 -18.39 -2.48 0.31
CA VAL A 178 -19.71 -2.92 -0.14
C VAL A 178 -20.75 -1.82 0.12
N ARG A 179 -20.72 -1.20 1.31
CA ARG A 179 -21.64 -0.09 1.62
C ARG A 179 -21.47 1.09 0.67
N ILE A 180 -20.23 1.45 0.32
CA ILE A 180 -19.95 2.53 -0.65
C ILE A 180 -20.52 2.19 -2.03
N PHE A 181 -20.39 0.94 -2.48
CA PHE A 181 -20.93 0.49 -3.76
C PHE A 181 -22.47 0.50 -3.78
N LEU A 182 -23.12 -0.01 -2.73
CA LEU A 182 -24.59 0.00 -2.64
C LEU A 182 -25.14 1.43 -2.51
N GLN A 183 -24.42 2.34 -1.84
CA GLN A 183 -24.76 3.77 -1.83
C GLN A 183 -24.69 4.38 -3.23
N TYR A 184 -23.71 3.99 -4.04
CA TYR A 184 -23.62 4.42 -5.42
C TYR A 184 -24.81 3.93 -6.26
N LEU A 185 -25.13 2.62 -6.20
CA LEU A 185 -26.26 2.06 -6.94
C LEU A 185 -27.58 2.73 -6.58
N PHE A 186 -27.80 3.04 -5.31
CA PHE A 186 -28.97 3.80 -4.88
C PHE A 186 -28.91 5.26 -5.36
N GLY A 187 -27.76 5.92 -5.23
CA GLY A 187 -27.58 7.32 -5.61
C GLY A 187 -27.75 7.60 -7.11
N CYS A 188 -27.45 6.64 -7.98
CA CYS A 188 -27.71 6.73 -9.42
C CYS A 188 -29.08 6.16 -9.84
N GLY A 189 -29.91 5.71 -8.90
CA GLY A 189 -31.25 5.18 -9.16
C GLY A 189 -31.29 3.74 -9.69
N ALA A 190 -30.15 3.03 -9.74
CA ALA A 190 -30.06 1.65 -10.20
C ALA A 190 -30.79 0.66 -9.25
N THR A 191 -30.93 1.00 -7.98
CA THR A 191 -31.73 0.25 -7.00
C THR A 191 -32.85 1.13 -6.43
N ALA A 192 -34.07 0.61 -6.35
CA ALA A 192 -35.21 1.34 -5.78
C ALA A 192 -35.07 1.65 -4.28
N THR A 193 -34.31 0.85 -3.53
CA THR A 193 -34.08 1.02 -2.10
C THR A 193 -32.60 1.11 -1.76
N ASN A 194 -32.28 1.76 -0.64
CA ASN A 194 -30.90 1.90 -0.18
C ASN A 194 -30.41 0.62 0.53
N LEU A 195 -29.93 -0.35 -0.25
CA LEU A 195 -29.42 -1.63 0.25
C LEU A 195 -28.16 -1.49 1.12
N ALA A 196 -27.52 -0.32 1.15
CA ALA A 196 -26.36 -0.07 2.00
C ALA A 196 -26.69 -0.17 3.50
N LEU A 197 -27.97 -0.01 3.87
CA LEU A 197 -28.50 -0.18 5.22
C LEU A 197 -28.57 -1.65 5.64
N SER A 198 -28.61 -2.59 4.69
CA SER A 198 -28.61 -4.03 4.94
C SER A 198 -27.21 -4.58 5.24
N VAL A 199 -26.16 -3.77 5.09
CA VAL A 199 -24.78 -4.20 5.40
C VAL A 199 -24.59 -4.25 6.92
N PRO A 200 -24.34 -5.44 7.50
CA PRO A 200 -24.26 -5.61 8.94
C PRO A 200 -23.13 -4.78 9.55
N LYS A 201 -23.35 -4.35 10.80
CA LYS A 201 -22.27 -3.77 11.61
C LYS A 201 -21.33 -4.90 12.01
N THR A 202 -20.09 -4.86 11.53
CA THR A 202 -19.07 -5.82 11.95
C THR A 202 -18.66 -5.50 13.39
N ALA A 203 -18.87 -6.46 14.30
CA ALA A 203 -18.47 -6.31 15.69
C ALA A 203 -16.95 -6.07 15.76
N LYS A 204 -16.55 -4.89 16.23
CA LYS A 204 -15.16 -4.61 16.56
C LYS A 204 -14.91 -5.14 17.96
N VAL A 205 -14.31 -6.32 18.05
CA VAL A 205 -13.76 -6.80 19.32
C VAL A 205 -12.54 -5.91 19.62
N TRP A 206 -12.74 -4.92 20.50
CA TRP A 206 -11.66 -4.09 21.02
C TRP A 206 -10.85 -4.92 22.00
N GLY A 207 -9.98 -5.80 21.47
CA GLY A 207 -9.11 -6.61 22.30
C GLY A 207 -8.37 -5.73 23.31
N ALA A 208 -8.18 -6.24 24.53
CA ALA A 208 -7.47 -5.59 25.64
C ALA A 208 -5.96 -5.39 25.37
N ARG A 209 -5.52 -5.38 24.11
CA ARG A 209 -4.10 -5.25 23.76
C ARG A 209 -3.67 -3.81 23.94
N LEU A 210 -2.54 -3.64 24.62
CA LEU A 210 -1.84 -2.36 24.71
C LEU A 210 -1.31 -1.95 23.32
N PRO A 211 -1.15 -0.64 23.05
CA PRO A 211 -0.44 -0.15 21.88
C PRO A 211 0.93 -0.80 21.76
N ARG A 212 1.32 -1.11 20.53
CA ARG A 212 2.56 -1.84 20.25
C ARG A 212 3.65 -0.81 20.04
N HIS A 213 4.58 -0.73 20.98
CA HIS A 213 5.66 0.24 20.98
C HIS A 213 7.02 -0.44 21.25
N LEU A 214 8.09 0.29 20.98
CA LEU A 214 9.45 0.01 21.43
C LEU A 214 9.75 0.82 22.70
N SER A 215 10.76 0.44 23.46
CA SER A 215 11.33 1.34 24.48
C SER A 215 12.06 2.51 23.80
N PRO A 216 12.31 3.62 24.51
CA PRO A 216 13.11 4.73 23.99
C PRO A 216 14.47 4.26 23.44
N GLU A 217 15.17 3.41 24.18
CA GLU A 217 16.46 2.84 23.80
C GLU A 217 16.34 1.95 22.56
N GLY A 218 15.24 1.19 22.46
CA GLY A 218 14.94 0.37 21.29
C GLY A 218 14.68 1.20 20.03
N VAL A 219 14.06 2.39 20.16
CA VAL A 219 13.91 3.34 19.06
C VAL A 219 15.28 3.85 18.60
N GLU A 220 16.11 4.30 19.53
CA GLU A 220 17.46 4.80 19.20
C GLU A 220 18.34 3.72 18.56
N ALA A 221 18.28 2.47 19.07
CA ALA A 221 19.02 1.34 18.49
C ALA A 221 18.61 1.04 17.05
N VAL A 222 17.30 1.08 16.75
CA VAL A 222 16.77 0.90 15.39
C VAL A 222 17.24 2.03 14.47
N LEU A 223 17.18 3.28 14.94
CA LEU A 223 17.60 4.46 14.18
C LEU A 223 19.12 4.41 13.89
N ALA A 224 19.94 4.08 14.87
CA ALA A 224 21.38 3.93 14.69
C ALA A 224 21.71 2.81 13.69
N CYS A 225 21.07 1.65 13.81
CA CYS A 225 21.31 0.50 12.93
C CYS A 225 21.04 0.82 11.45
N VAL A 226 19.96 1.55 11.13
CA VAL A 226 19.68 1.91 9.73
C VAL A 226 20.64 2.97 9.20
N ARG A 227 21.08 3.91 10.06
CA ARG A 227 21.99 5.00 9.70
C ARG A 227 23.35 4.49 9.24
N ASP A 228 23.82 3.38 9.82
CA ASP A 228 25.15 2.82 9.54
C ASP A 228 25.18 1.99 8.24
N ASN A 229 24.07 1.89 7.50
CA ASN A 229 24.06 1.21 6.21
C ASN A 229 24.76 2.06 5.13
N PRO A 230 25.86 1.56 4.50
CA PRO A 230 26.67 2.36 3.59
C PRO A 230 26.01 2.63 2.22
N ARG A 231 24.87 2.01 1.90
CA ARG A 231 24.24 2.09 0.56
C ARG A 231 23.01 2.97 0.51
N HIS A 232 22.25 3.05 1.59
CA HIS A 232 20.96 3.74 1.66
C HIS A 232 20.62 4.14 3.11
N GLY A 233 21.66 4.35 3.93
CA GLY A 233 21.51 4.60 5.36
C GLY A 233 20.96 5.97 5.65
N ALA A 234 21.38 7.01 4.92
CA ALA A 234 20.85 8.36 5.12
C ALA A 234 19.36 8.41 4.75
N ARG A 235 18.95 7.76 3.66
CA ARG A 235 17.55 7.65 3.26
C ARG A 235 16.71 6.96 4.35
N ASP A 236 17.12 5.75 4.73
CA ASP A 236 16.33 4.91 5.62
C ASP A 236 16.26 5.52 7.03
N TYR A 237 17.36 6.10 7.50
CA TYR A 237 17.42 6.86 8.74
C TYR A 237 16.45 8.05 8.72
N ALA A 238 16.51 8.91 7.70
CA ALA A 238 15.62 10.06 7.59
C ALA A 238 14.13 9.63 7.54
N MET A 239 13.81 8.56 6.81
CA MET A 239 12.44 8.03 6.74
C MET A 239 11.93 7.55 8.10
N LEU A 240 12.73 6.80 8.86
CA LEU A 240 12.34 6.33 10.19
C LEU A 240 12.35 7.45 11.24
N LEU A 241 13.29 8.40 11.14
CA LEU A 241 13.41 9.52 12.06
C LEU A 241 12.18 10.43 12.01
N LEU A 242 11.68 10.74 10.81
CA LEU A 242 10.41 11.47 10.63
C LEU A 242 9.23 10.79 11.34
N MET A 243 9.23 9.46 11.39
CA MET A 243 8.16 8.70 12.05
C MET A 243 8.34 8.65 13.56
N ALA A 244 9.58 8.54 14.03
CA ALA A 244 9.93 8.48 15.44
C ALA A 244 9.79 9.83 16.15
N ARG A 245 10.18 10.93 15.49
CA ARG A 245 10.19 12.28 16.09
C ARG A 245 8.93 13.09 15.82
N LEU A 246 8.42 13.02 14.59
CA LEU A 246 7.26 13.82 14.15
C LEU A 246 5.98 12.98 14.01
N GLY A 247 6.05 11.68 14.30
CA GLY A 247 4.90 10.79 14.31
C GLY A 247 4.29 10.53 12.93
N LEU A 248 4.96 10.83 11.81
CA LEU A 248 4.38 10.67 10.48
C LEU A 248 3.97 9.23 10.16
N ARG A 249 2.91 9.07 9.36
CA ARG A 249 2.54 7.75 8.80
C ARG A 249 3.50 7.41 7.67
N ALA A 250 3.80 6.13 7.45
CA ALA A 250 4.67 5.71 6.34
C ALA A 250 4.19 6.19 4.97
N ALA A 251 2.88 6.28 4.75
CA ALA A 251 2.31 6.81 3.51
C ALA A 251 2.53 8.34 3.36
N GLU A 252 2.60 9.07 4.48
CA GLU A 252 2.91 10.51 4.48
C GLU A 252 4.40 10.70 4.18
N VAL A 253 5.29 9.94 4.84
CA VAL A 253 6.74 10.01 4.63
C VAL A 253 7.11 9.83 3.15
N ILE A 254 6.63 8.76 2.50
CA ILE A 254 6.98 8.51 1.09
C ILE A 254 6.36 9.50 0.10
N ALA A 255 5.34 10.27 0.53
CA ALA A 255 4.62 11.20 -0.31
C ALA A 255 5.20 12.62 -0.26
N ILE A 256 6.09 12.91 0.69
CA ILE A 256 6.76 14.21 0.83
C ILE A 256 7.40 14.60 -0.49
N GLN A 257 7.09 15.81 -0.94
CA GLN A 257 7.73 16.47 -2.08
C GLN A 257 8.84 17.40 -1.59
N LEU A 258 9.81 17.69 -2.46
CA LEU A 258 10.85 18.68 -2.15
C LEU A 258 10.26 20.07 -1.85
N ASP A 259 9.13 20.43 -2.47
CA ASP A 259 8.40 21.68 -2.22
C ASP A 259 7.68 21.74 -0.88
N ASP A 260 7.51 20.59 -0.21
CA ASP A 260 6.82 20.56 1.07
C ASP A 260 7.73 21.05 2.22
N ILE A 261 9.03 21.26 1.96
CA ILE A 261 10.01 21.69 2.97
C ILE A 261 10.31 23.18 2.80
N ASP A 262 9.93 23.97 3.80
CA ASP A 262 10.42 25.33 3.95
C ASP A 262 11.64 25.33 4.88
N TRP A 263 12.82 25.35 4.27
CA TRP A 263 14.10 25.36 5.00
C TRP A 263 14.35 26.66 5.77
N ARG A 264 13.73 27.78 5.37
CA ARG A 264 13.92 29.07 6.04
C ARG A 264 13.09 29.15 7.31
N SER A 265 11.84 28.70 7.24
CA SER A 265 10.98 28.62 8.42
C SER A 265 11.24 27.38 9.28
N GLY A 266 11.97 26.38 8.74
CA GLY A 266 12.20 25.11 9.43
C GLY A 266 10.92 24.30 9.57
N GLU A 267 10.10 24.23 8.53
CA GLU A 267 8.81 23.54 8.58
C GLU A 267 8.59 22.57 7.42
N LEU A 268 7.86 21.49 7.71
CA LEU A 268 7.45 20.48 6.75
C LEU A 268 5.93 20.50 6.61
N THR A 269 5.45 20.65 5.37
CA THR A 269 4.04 20.48 5.02
C THR A 269 3.71 19.00 4.85
N VAL A 270 2.87 18.45 5.71
CA VAL A 270 2.44 17.05 5.66
C VAL A 270 1.08 16.95 5.00
N ARG A 271 1.04 16.26 3.85
CA ARG A 271 -0.19 15.98 3.11
C ARG A 271 -0.89 14.74 3.67
N GLY A 272 -1.95 14.96 4.43
CA GLY A 272 -2.75 13.93 5.07
C GLY A 272 -3.85 13.35 4.18
N LYS A 273 -4.63 12.41 4.75
CA LYS A 273 -5.80 11.82 4.08
C LYS A 273 -6.80 12.93 3.67
N GLY A 274 -7.50 12.77 2.55
CA GLY A 274 -8.60 13.67 2.19
C GLY A 274 -8.20 15.12 1.94
N GLN A 275 -7.03 15.35 1.33
CA GLN A 275 -6.51 16.66 0.92
C GLN A 275 -6.31 17.68 2.07
N LEU A 276 -6.16 17.20 3.31
CA LEU A 276 -5.78 18.07 4.41
C LEU A 276 -4.27 18.22 4.49
N HIS A 277 -3.81 19.43 4.77
CA HIS A 277 -2.40 19.75 4.96
C HIS A 277 -2.19 20.23 6.40
N ASP A 278 -1.16 19.71 7.05
CA ASP A 278 -0.65 20.22 8.33
C ASP A 278 0.78 20.71 8.13
N ARG A 279 1.24 21.61 9.00
CA ARG A 279 2.64 22.03 9.07
C ARG A 279 3.23 21.53 10.38
N VAL A 280 4.41 20.93 10.31
CA VAL A 280 5.15 20.45 11.49
C VAL A 280 6.55 21.04 11.52
N PRO A 281 7.07 21.40 12.69
CA PRO A 281 8.43 21.92 12.81
C PRO A 281 9.45 20.84 12.48
N ILE A 282 10.50 21.24 11.78
CA ILE A 282 11.69 20.43 11.50
C ILE A 282 12.72 20.77 12.57
N THR A 283 13.00 19.83 13.46
CA THR A 283 14.10 19.96 14.42
C THR A 283 15.44 19.89 13.70
N VAL A 284 16.51 20.37 14.34
CA VAL A 284 17.87 20.30 13.78
C VAL A 284 18.25 18.86 13.39
N GLU A 285 17.98 17.88 14.27
CA GLU A 285 18.24 16.46 14.01
C GLU A 285 17.55 15.97 12.73
N VAL A 286 16.28 16.35 12.54
CA VAL A 286 15.51 15.97 11.34
C VAL A 286 16.07 16.71 10.12
N GLY A 287 16.31 18.02 10.21
CA GLY A 287 16.85 18.83 9.12
C GLY A 287 18.19 18.30 8.61
N ASP A 288 19.10 17.93 9.51
CA ASP A 288 20.41 17.36 9.18
C ASP A 288 20.26 16.02 8.47
N ALA A 289 19.40 15.12 8.97
CA ALA A 289 19.14 13.83 8.35
C ALA A 289 18.58 13.97 6.92
N LEU A 290 17.64 14.88 6.73
CA LEU A 290 17.04 15.18 5.43
C LEU A 290 18.07 15.78 4.47
N SER A 291 18.83 16.78 4.92
CA SER A 291 19.88 17.43 4.13
C SER A 291 20.95 16.44 3.68
N ARG A 292 21.42 15.58 4.59
CA ARG A 292 22.39 14.52 4.29
C ARG A 292 21.89 13.59 3.19
N TYR A 293 20.67 13.07 3.32
CA TYR A 293 20.07 12.21 2.30
C TYR A 293 20.00 12.90 0.92
N LEU A 294 19.53 14.16 0.88
CA LEU A 294 19.38 14.90 -0.36
C LEU A 294 20.72 15.14 -1.07
N ARG A 295 21.80 15.37 -0.30
CA ARG A 295 23.14 15.67 -0.82
C ARG A 295 23.93 14.41 -1.21
N GLU A 296 23.80 13.34 -0.44
CA GLU A 296 24.70 12.17 -0.54
C GLU A 296 24.09 10.98 -1.29
N GLU A 297 22.76 10.76 -1.19
CA GLU A 297 22.16 9.48 -1.60
C GLU A 297 20.99 9.58 -2.59
N ARG A 298 20.25 10.72 -2.61
CA ARG A 298 19.03 10.82 -3.44
C ARG A 298 19.30 10.58 -4.93
N GLY A 299 20.46 11.02 -5.42
CA GLY A 299 20.84 10.95 -6.82
C GLY A 299 19.96 11.81 -7.74
N PRO A 300 20.27 11.85 -9.04
CA PRO A 300 19.43 12.52 -10.03
C PRO A 300 18.12 11.73 -10.22
N ALA A 301 17.00 12.37 -9.91
CA ALA A 301 15.66 11.82 -10.13
C ALA A 301 14.81 12.83 -10.90
N ALA A 302 14.10 12.36 -11.92
CA ALA A 302 13.22 13.20 -12.75
C ALA A 302 11.95 13.70 -11.99
N CYS A 303 11.70 13.18 -10.78
CA CYS A 303 10.54 13.52 -9.97
C CYS A 303 10.91 14.44 -8.80
N ARG A 304 9.90 15.15 -8.27
CA ARG A 304 10.03 16.04 -7.11
C ARG A 304 9.76 15.34 -5.77
N THR A 305 9.41 14.05 -5.78
CA THR A 305 9.27 13.27 -4.54
C THR A 305 10.60 13.24 -3.81
N MET A 306 10.57 13.49 -2.50
CA MET A 306 11.76 13.56 -1.68
C MET A 306 12.48 12.21 -1.67
N PHE A 307 11.78 11.16 -1.23
CA PHE A 307 12.36 9.82 -1.07
C PHE A 307 12.15 8.95 -2.33
N VAL A 308 13.26 8.44 -2.87
CA VAL A 308 13.28 7.62 -4.09
C VAL A 308 13.98 6.27 -3.87
N THR A 309 13.76 5.34 -4.80
CA THR A 309 14.45 4.04 -4.82
C THR A 309 15.96 4.22 -4.95
N HIS A 310 16.73 3.43 -4.19
CA HIS A 310 18.21 3.50 -4.22
C HIS A 310 18.81 2.93 -5.51
N ARG A 311 18.06 2.07 -6.22
CA ARG A 311 18.48 1.53 -7.52
C ARG A 311 17.88 2.36 -8.63
N ALA A 312 18.71 2.65 -9.62
CA ALA A 312 18.25 3.19 -10.88
C ALA A 312 17.24 2.21 -11.55
N PRO A 313 16.16 2.72 -12.15
CA PRO A 313 15.76 4.14 -12.17
C PRO A 313 15.26 4.64 -10.80
N HIS A 314 15.73 5.82 -10.39
CA HIS A 314 15.35 6.45 -9.11
C HIS A 314 13.91 6.96 -9.18
N ARG A 315 12.97 6.18 -8.64
CA ARG A 315 11.53 6.44 -8.73
C ARG A 315 10.90 6.62 -7.34
N PRO A 316 9.75 7.32 -7.26
CA PRO A 316 8.95 7.31 -6.04
C PRO A 316 8.57 5.89 -5.62
N PHE A 317 8.43 5.68 -4.31
CA PHE A 317 7.94 4.40 -3.80
C PHE A 317 6.46 4.21 -4.12
N LYS A 318 6.11 2.98 -4.53
CA LYS A 318 4.71 2.61 -4.80
C LYS A 318 3.84 2.72 -3.54
N ASP A 319 4.39 2.34 -2.40
CA ASP A 319 3.69 2.35 -1.12
C ASP A 319 4.64 2.31 0.08
N GLY A 320 4.07 2.53 1.28
CA GLY A 320 4.83 2.54 2.54
C GLY A 320 5.32 1.16 3.00
N GLN A 321 5.22 0.10 2.20
CA GLN A 321 5.81 -1.18 2.56
C GLN A 321 7.34 -1.11 2.61
N ILE A 322 7.96 -0.15 1.89
CA ILE A 322 9.40 0.10 2.03
C ILE A 322 9.77 0.39 3.50
N VAL A 323 9.02 1.25 4.17
CA VAL A 323 9.24 1.56 5.60
C VAL A 323 9.07 0.31 6.46
N ASN A 324 8.05 -0.50 6.18
CA ASN A 324 7.85 -1.75 6.92
C ASN A 324 9.03 -2.72 6.74
N ALA A 325 9.58 -2.80 5.52
CA ALA A 325 10.74 -3.64 5.22
C ALA A 325 11.99 -3.15 5.95
N ILE A 326 12.30 -1.84 5.87
CA ILE A 326 13.41 -1.20 6.59
C ILE A 326 13.30 -1.50 8.09
N LEU A 327 12.13 -1.23 8.69
CA LEU A 327 11.90 -1.46 10.11
C LEU A 327 12.01 -2.94 10.49
N LYS A 328 11.50 -3.85 9.67
CA LYS A 328 11.62 -5.29 9.90
C LYS A 328 13.07 -5.74 9.94
N ASP A 329 13.87 -5.28 8.98
CA ASP A 329 15.28 -5.64 8.87
C ASP A 329 16.09 -5.04 10.03
N ALA A 330 15.81 -3.79 10.42
CA ALA A 330 16.43 -3.14 11.57
C ALA A 330 16.09 -3.83 12.91
N LEU A 331 14.83 -4.20 13.14
CA LEU A 331 14.42 -4.96 14.34
C LEU A 331 15.11 -6.33 14.39
N LYS A 332 15.26 -6.99 13.23
CA LYS A 332 15.98 -8.27 13.15
C LYS A 332 17.47 -8.10 13.46
N ALA A 333 18.11 -7.06 12.92
CA ALA A 333 19.53 -6.80 13.11
C ALA A 333 19.88 -6.38 14.55
N THR A 334 19.03 -5.56 15.17
CA THR A 334 19.23 -5.05 16.53
C THR A 334 18.75 -6.01 17.62
N GLY A 335 17.95 -7.03 17.26
CA GLY A 335 17.29 -7.92 18.22
C GLY A 335 16.16 -7.25 19.02
N GLN A 336 15.83 -5.98 18.72
CA GLN A 336 14.78 -5.25 19.40
C GLN A 336 13.42 -5.87 19.10
N LYS A 337 12.62 -6.07 20.16
CA LYS A 337 11.28 -6.64 20.06
C LYS A 337 10.28 -5.69 20.69
N PRO A 338 9.18 -5.36 19.99
CA PRO A 338 8.10 -4.63 20.62
C PRO A 338 7.46 -5.48 21.71
N ALA A 339 6.90 -4.82 22.73
CA ALA A 339 6.23 -5.46 23.86
C ALA A 339 5.11 -6.44 23.46
N THR A 340 4.55 -6.27 22.25
CA THR A 340 3.63 -7.23 21.64
C THR A 340 4.08 -7.53 20.21
N PRO A 341 4.09 -8.81 19.75
CA PRO A 341 4.53 -9.19 18.41
C PRO A 341 3.80 -8.41 17.32
N TYR A 342 4.54 -7.55 16.63
CA TYR A 342 4.07 -6.79 15.48
C TYR A 342 5.24 -6.14 14.76
N VAL A 343 5.20 -6.20 13.43
CA VAL A 343 6.13 -5.44 12.60
C VAL A 343 5.30 -4.68 11.59
N GLY A 344 5.22 -3.36 11.77
CA GLY A 344 4.51 -2.47 10.89
C GLY A 344 4.81 -1.03 11.19
N SER A 345 4.64 -0.18 10.18
CA SER A 345 5.02 1.23 10.17
C SER A 345 4.43 2.05 11.30
N HIS A 346 3.31 1.64 11.87
CA HIS A 346 2.74 2.34 13.02
C HIS A 346 3.55 2.16 14.32
N LEU A 347 4.53 1.25 14.37
CA LEU A 347 5.32 0.97 15.57
C LEU A 347 6.01 2.22 16.11
N LEU A 348 6.80 2.93 15.30
CA LEU A 348 7.53 4.13 15.74
C LEU A 348 6.59 5.26 16.17
N ARG A 349 5.48 5.42 15.45
CA ARG A 349 4.42 6.37 15.80
C ARG A 349 3.74 6.02 17.13
N HIS A 350 3.50 4.73 17.39
CA HIS A 350 3.00 4.28 18.68
C HIS A 350 4.05 4.48 19.78
N SER A 351 5.34 4.27 19.51
CA SER A 351 6.41 4.56 20.46
C SER A 351 6.45 6.03 20.87
N LEU A 352 6.35 6.96 19.91
CA LEU A 352 6.27 8.40 20.21
C LEU A 352 5.07 8.71 21.09
N ALA A 353 3.89 8.20 20.72
CA ALA A 353 2.67 8.41 21.48
C ALA A 353 2.75 7.85 22.91
N THR A 354 3.29 6.64 23.06
CA THR A 354 3.51 6.02 24.36
C THR A 354 4.49 6.84 25.19
N GLN A 355 5.58 7.31 24.59
CA GLN A 355 6.53 8.17 25.28
C GLN A 355 5.87 9.45 25.78
N LEU A 356 5.09 10.14 24.95
CA LEU A 356 4.37 11.36 25.33
C LEU A 356 3.43 11.13 26.51
N VAL A 357 2.62 10.07 26.47
CA VAL A 357 1.73 9.70 27.58
C VAL A 357 2.54 9.40 28.84
N ASN A 358 3.61 8.62 28.75
CA ASN A 358 4.45 8.27 29.90
C ASN A 358 5.18 9.49 30.49
N THR A 359 5.40 10.54 29.70
CA THR A 359 5.96 11.83 30.17
C THR A 359 4.89 12.81 30.67
N GLY A 360 3.63 12.39 30.75
CA GLY A 360 2.53 13.18 31.32
C GLY A 360 1.77 14.05 30.32
N ALA A 361 1.96 13.87 29.01
CA ALA A 361 1.15 14.59 28.02
C ALA A 361 -0.31 14.10 28.04
N SER A 362 -1.25 15.02 27.95
CA SER A 362 -2.67 14.73 27.84
C SER A 362 -3.00 14.02 26.52
N LEU A 363 -4.12 13.29 26.49
CA LEU A 363 -4.58 12.63 25.27
C LEU A 363 -4.95 13.61 24.15
N ASP A 364 -5.30 14.86 24.46
CA ASP A 364 -5.55 15.87 23.44
C ASP A 364 -4.21 16.34 22.83
N GLU A 365 -3.17 16.60 23.62
CA GLU A 365 -1.82 16.93 23.11
C GLU A 365 -1.23 15.78 22.27
N VAL A 366 -1.39 14.53 22.71
CA VAL A 366 -0.99 13.35 21.93
C VAL A 366 -1.78 13.30 20.62
N GLY A 367 -3.06 13.66 20.66
CA GLY A 367 -3.91 13.77 19.48
C GLY A 367 -3.39 14.79 18.47
N ASP A 368 -2.98 15.96 18.96
CA ASP A 368 -2.47 17.07 18.15
C ASP A 368 -1.10 16.74 17.53
N VAL A 369 -0.14 16.26 18.32
CA VAL A 369 1.19 15.85 17.82
C VAL A 369 1.07 14.76 16.75
N LEU A 370 0.18 13.79 16.98
CA LEU A 370 -0.03 12.72 16.02
C LEU A 370 -0.97 13.13 14.87
N ARG A 371 -1.64 14.27 14.95
CA ARG A 371 -2.63 14.74 13.96
C ARG A 371 -3.76 13.73 13.80
N HIS A 372 -4.38 13.39 14.91
CA HIS A 372 -5.57 12.54 14.99
C HIS A 372 -6.84 13.37 14.81
N ARG A 373 -7.68 12.98 13.85
CA ARG A 373 -8.98 13.64 13.64
C ARG A 373 -10.10 13.16 14.55
N SER A 374 -9.94 11.99 15.14
CA SER A 374 -10.94 11.44 16.05
C SER A 374 -10.26 11.12 17.35
N ARG A 375 -10.83 11.63 18.45
CA ARG A 375 -10.46 11.24 19.82
C ARG A 375 -10.45 9.73 19.97
N SER A 376 -11.35 9.00 19.32
CA SER A 376 -11.38 7.54 19.35
C SER A 376 -10.07 6.88 18.87
N SER A 377 -9.30 7.56 18.01
CA SER A 377 -7.99 7.07 17.55
C SER A 377 -6.90 7.29 18.59
N THR A 378 -7.02 8.33 19.41
CA THR A 378 -6.09 8.62 20.52
C THR A 378 -6.42 7.84 21.78
N MET A 379 -7.70 7.55 22.04
CA MET A 379 -8.18 6.80 23.20
C MET A 379 -7.55 5.40 23.35
N ILE A 380 -6.94 4.86 22.29
CA ILE A 380 -6.17 3.61 22.40
C ILE A 380 -4.97 3.73 23.36
N TYR A 381 -4.46 4.94 23.57
CA TYR A 381 -3.32 5.22 24.46
C TYR A 381 -3.76 5.52 25.89
N ALA A 382 -5.04 5.74 26.17
CA ALA A 382 -5.55 5.94 27.53
C ALA A 382 -5.20 4.77 28.47
N ARG A 383 -5.02 3.57 27.91
CA ARG A 383 -4.61 2.36 28.65
C ARG A 383 -3.16 2.40 29.15
N LEU A 384 -2.34 3.34 28.64
CA LEU A 384 -0.95 3.52 29.05
C LEU A 384 -0.79 4.57 30.15
N ASP A 385 -1.79 5.44 30.31
CA ASP A 385 -1.80 6.50 31.32
C ASP A 385 -2.20 5.93 32.68
N ILE A 386 -1.25 5.26 33.35
CA ILE A 386 -1.52 4.60 34.63
C ILE A 386 -1.90 5.62 35.70
N ASP A 387 -1.28 6.80 35.72
CA ASP A 387 -1.57 7.84 36.71
C ASP A 387 -2.95 8.46 36.49
N GLY A 388 -3.31 8.76 35.23
CA GLY A 388 -4.66 9.17 34.88
C GLY A 388 -5.70 8.09 35.22
N LEU A 389 -5.42 6.82 34.94
CA LEU A 389 -6.31 5.71 35.31
C LEU A 389 -6.46 5.57 36.83
N ARG A 390 -5.39 5.74 37.62
CA ARG A 390 -5.48 5.74 39.10
C ARG A 390 -6.37 6.86 39.63
N SER A 391 -6.34 8.04 39.00
CA SER A 391 -7.14 9.19 39.44
C SER A 391 -8.65 8.99 39.31
N VAL A 392 -9.07 8.13 38.36
CA VAL A 392 -10.48 7.81 38.12
C VAL A 392 -10.88 6.40 38.60
N ALA A 393 -9.93 5.66 39.16
CA ALA A 393 -10.19 4.35 39.73
C ALA A 393 -11.09 4.50 40.96
N LEU A 394 -12.22 3.81 40.96
CA LEU A 394 -13.04 3.73 42.16
C LEU A 394 -12.24 3.03 43.27
N PRO A 395 -12.45 3.40 44.55
CA PRO A 395 -11.89 2.66 45.67
C PRO A 395 -12.19 1.18 45.49
N TRP A 396 -11.17 0.35 45.68
CA TRP A 396 -11.38 -1.10 45.67
C TRP A 396 -12.46 -1.42 46.71
N PRO A 397 -13.52 -2.16 46.37
CA PRO A 397 -14.58 -2.47 47.32
C PRO A 397 -14.02 -3.41 48.39
N VAL A 398 -13.47 -2.84 49.46
CA VAL A 398 -13.15 -3.56 50.68
C VAL A 398 -14.45 -3.69 51.47
N ALA A 399 -15.14 -4.82 51.31
CA ALA A 399 -16.19 -5.23 52.23
C ALA A 399 -15.54 -6.16 53.28
N GLY A 400 -15.18 -5.60 54.44
CA GLY A 400 -14.66 -6.35 55.59
C GLY A 400 -13.20 -6.79 55.46
N GLY A 401 -12.37 -6.39 56.43
CA GLY A 401 -10.93 -6.60 56.37
C GLY A 401 -10.48 -8.07 56.42
N ALA A 402 -9.25 -8.29 55.96
CA ALA A 402 -8.36 -9.29 56.53
C ALA A 402 -6.96 -8.65 56.54
N GLN A 403 -6.44 -8.48 57.77
CA GLN A 403 -5.02 -8.21 58.03
C GLN A 403 -4.17 -9.40 57.60
#